data_AF-A0ABD5RN99-F1
#
_entry.id   AF-A0ABD5RN99-F1
#
_cell.length_a   1.000
_cell.length_b   1.000
_cell.length_c   1.000
_cell.angle_alpha   90.00
_cell.angle_beta   90.00
_cell.angle_gamma   90.00
#
_symmetry.space_group_name_H-M   'P 1'
#
loop_
_entity.id
_entity.type
_entity.pdbx_description
1 polymer ?
#
loop_
_entity_poly.entity_id
_entity_poly.type
_entity_poly.pdbx_seq_one_letter_code
_entity_poly.pdbx_strand_id
1 'polypeptide(L)'
;MSSRTSGEFCPRCGDPVGETGPRPGNPSGREANLCDKCYFEDFDLVDVPEELRVRVCARCGAVHRGNRWVDVGADDYTDVAVEETREALGVHVDAEEVSWLVDPEQVDQNTIVMHCNFSGLVRGTVQEEDVQVRVRFARETCTRCSRIAGDFYASVVQVRAVERNPTDEEVTQSVEMAEEYIEAREEKGDRNAFISEIDESADGVDIKISTTQMGRAIAERVRRRFGGTITNSRTLVTEDEDGNEVYRVTYAVRLPPYPAGTVVEPADDDPVLVRSAHGNLKGDYLTTGEHYEASSDDGVAPEARRLGHVSEGRETTLVAVEDDHAVQVLDPDTYETKTVARPSYLDTDADTVTVLKSRAGLHVLPDDAGEE
;
A
#
# COMPACT_ATOMS: atom_id res chain seq x y z
N MET A 1 45.26 -26.82 73.44
CA MET A 1 45.57 -27.20 72.04
C MET A 1 44.63 -26.40 71.16
N SER A 2 45.15 -25.32 70.55
CA SER A 2 44.36 -24.45 69.68
C SER A 2 44.05 -25.16 68.36
N SER A 3 42.76 -25.34 68.08
CA SER A 3 42.29 -25.74 66.75
C SER A 3 42.49 -24.57 65.79
N ARG A 4 43.45 -24.69 64.88
CA ARG A 4 43.57 -23.79 63.73
C ARG A 4 42.52 -24.21 62.70
N THR A 5 41.39 -23.52 62.69
CA THR A 5 40.48 -23.52 61.54
C THR A 5 41.17 -22.71 60.44
N SER A 6 41.68 -23.38 59.42
CA SER A 6 42.15 -22.73 58.20
C SER A 6 40.94 -22.30 57.38
N GLY A 7 40.35 -21.16 57.75
CA GLY A 7 39.39 -20.49 56.87
C GLY A 7 40.11 -19.94 55.65
N GLU A 8 39.46 -19.98 54.49
CA GLU A 8 39.91 -19.22 53.32
C GLU A 8 39.78 -17.73 53.64
N PHE A 9 40.76 -16.91 53.28
CA PHE A 9 40.77 -15.47 53.54
C PHE A 9 40.65 -14.69 52.23
N CYS A 10 39.92 -13.58 52.27
CA CYS A 10 39.73 -12.72 51.12
C CYS A 10 41.08 -12.08 50.72
N PRO A 11 41.54 -12.21 49.46
CA PRO A 11 42.84 -11.68 49.05
C PRO A 11 42.88 -10.14 48.97
N ARG A 12 41.72 -9.45 49.00
CA ARG A 12 41.63 -7.99 48.90
C ARG A 12 41.63 -7.30 50.27
N CYS A 13 40.84 -7.79 51.23
CA CYS A 13 40.71 -7.17 52.55
C CYS A 13 41.28 -8.00 53.70
N GLY A 14 41.59 -9.29 53.49
CA GLY A 14 42.09 -10.20 54.53
C GLY A 14 41.02 -10.75 55.48
N ASP A 15 39.74 -10.44 55.28
CA ASP A 15 38.65 -10.97 56.10
C ASP A 15 38.45 -12.48 55.86
N PRO A 16 38.05 -13.25 56.89
CA PRO A 16 37.71 -14.66 56.71
C PRO A 16 36.49 -14.77 55.78
N VAL A 17 36.63 -15.58 54.75
CA VAL A 17 35.55 -15.92 53.84
C VAL A 17 34.70 -16.96 54.59
N GLY A 18 33.51 -16.57 55.05
CA GLY A 18 32.68 -17.42 55.92
C GLY A 18 32.33 -18.78 55.30
N GLU A 19 32.13 -19.79 56.16
CA GLU A 19 31.52 -21.10 55.81
C GLU A 19 30.02 -20.95 55.49
N THR A 20 29.64 -20.04 54.59
CA THR A 20 28.24 -19.87 54.16
C THR A 20 27.96 -20.71 52.93
N GLY A 21 27.91 -22.03 53.15
CA GLY A 21 27.27 -23.00 52.23
C GLY A 21 27.83 -23.07 50.80
N PRO A 22 27.32 -23.99 49.97
CA PRO A 22 27.67 -24.05 48.56
C PRO A 22 27.19 -22.77 47.88
N ARG A 23 28.13 -21.97 47.35
CA ARG A 23 27.81 -20.82 46.51
C ARG A 23 27.16 -21.33 45.22
N PRO A 24 25.93 -20.91 44.89
CA PRO A 24 25.37 -21.13 43.57
C PRO A 24 26.17 -20.33 42.54
N GLY A 25 26.34 -20.89 41.35
CA GLY A 25 27.30 -20.41 40.35
C GLY A 25 28.70 -20.97 40.62
N ASN A 26 29.29 -21.61 39.62
CA ASN A 26 30.65 -22.16 39.69
C ASN A 26 31.62 -20.98 39.46
N PRO A 27 32.07 -20.25 40.50
CA PRO A 27 32.73 -18.97 40.28
C PRO A 27 34.10 -19.27 39.72
N SER A 28 34.35 -18.93 38.46
CA SER A 28 35.62 -19.19 37.80
C SER A 28 36.57 -18.01 37.98
N GLY A 29 37.78 -18.24 38.49
CA GLY A 29 38.87 -17.25 38.50
C GLY A 29 39.20 -16.66 39.86
N ARG A 30 39.82 -15.47 39.87
CA ARG A 30 40.33 -14.79 41.08
C ARG A 30 39.23 -14.26 42.01
N GLU A 31 38.01 -14.10 41.51
CA GLU A 31 36.84 -13.52 42.21
C GLU A 31 36.09 -14.52 43.09
N ALA A 32 36.31 -15.82 42.88
CA ALA A 32 35.74 -16.89 43.69
C ALA A 32 36.13 -16.80 45.18
N ASN A 33 37.29 -16.18 45.46
CA ASN A 33 37.88 -16.10 46.80
C ASN A 33 37.66 -14.74 47.47
N LEU A 34 36.96 -13.80 46.83
CA LEU A 34 36.60 -12.53 47.45
C LEU A 34 35.43 -12.72 48.42
N CYS A 35 35.49 -12.07 49.58
CA CYS A 35 34.32 -11.92 50.44
C CYS A 35 33.25 -11.07 49.71
N ASP A 36 31.98 -11.23 50.09
CA ASP A 36 30.86 -10.57 49.41
C ASP A 36 31.04 -9.05 49.38
N LYS A 37 31.56 -8.45 50.44
CA LYS A 37 31.88 -7.01 50.47
C LYS A 37 32.85 -6.61 49.35
N CYS A 38 33.97 -7.32 49.21
CA CYS A 38 34.98 -6.98 48.21
C CYS A 38 34.58 -7.38 46.79
N TYR A 39 33.65 -8.33 46.65
CA TYR A 39 33.05 -8.69 45.36
C TYR A 39 32.10 -7.60 44.89
N PHE A 40 31.20 -7.13 45.78
CA PHE A 40 30.20 -6.12 45.43
C PHE A 40 30.75 -4.69 45.30
N GLU A 41 31.99 -4.44 45.74
CA GLU A 41 32.64 -3.13 45.56
C GLU A 41 32.89 -2.76 44.09
N ASP A 42 33.08 -3.74 43.20
CA ASP A 42 33.29 -3.52 41.75
C ASP A 42 32.24 -4.30 40.90
N PHE A 43 31.08 -4.61 41.49
CA PHE A 43 30.03 -5.39 40.83
C PHE A 43 28.96 -4.46 40.24
N ASP A 44 28.78 -4.54 38.93
CA ASP A 44 27.65 -3.94 38.24
C ASP A 44 26.64 -5.05 37.89
N LEU A 45 25.37 -4.86 38.28
CA LEU A 45 24.29 -5.80 38.00
C LEU A 45 23.91 -5.74 36.52
N VAL A 46 24.00 -4.55 35.93
CA VAL A 46 23.67 -4.29 34.53
C VAL A 46 24.76 -3.51 33.80
N ASP A 47 24.92 -3.78 32.51
CA ASP A 47 25.76 -3.01 31.61
C ASP A 47 24.87 -2.39 30.53
N VAL A 48 24.75 -1.07 30.52
CA VAL A 48 23.92 -0.35 29.55
C VAL A 48 24.55 1.02 29.25
N PRO A 49 24.57 1.46 27.99
CA PRO A 49 25.15 2.76 27.64
C PRO A 49 24.33 3.92 28.23
N GLU A 50 25.04 4.98 28.67
CA GLU A 50 24.41 6.21 29.17
C GLU A 50 23.57 6.95 28.11
N GLU A 51 23.92 6.79 26.82
CA GLU A 51 23.22 7.42 25.69
C GLU A 51 23.02 6.42 24.54
N LEU A 52 21.79 6.34 24.06
CA LEU A 52 21.41 5.61 22.84
C LEU A 52 21.01 6.61 21.75
N ARG A 53 21.45 6.37 20.52
CA ARG A 53 21.10 7.20 19.37
C ARG A 53 20.27 6.41 18.36
N VAL A 54 19.01 6.79 18.24
CA VAL A 54 18.05 6.18 17.34
C VAL A 54 17.82 7.12 16.16
N ARG A 55 17.94 6.62 14.93
CA ARG A 55 17.69 7.43 13.73
C ARG A 55 16.23 7.32 13.31
N VAL A 56 15.61 8.46 13.08
CA VAL A 56 14.19 8.58 12.75
C VAL A 56 14.00 9.45 11.52
N CYS A 57 13.13 9.01 10.60
CA CYS A 57 12.82 9.80 9.43
C CYS A 57 11.97 11.02 9.81
N ALA A 58 12.45 12.22 9.49
CA ALA A 58 11.72 13.47 9.74
C ALA A 58 10.40 13.60 8.96
N ARG A 59 10.22 12.85 7.86
CA ARG A 59 9.06 12.96 6.96
C ARG A 59 7.98 11.89 7.19
N CYS A 60 8.36 10.64 7.43
CA CYS A 60 7.41 9.54 7.62
C CYS A 60 7.48 8.88 9.01
N GLY A 61 8.38 9.31 9.89
CA GLY A 61 8.52 8.76 11.24
C GLY A 61 9.14 7.37 11.33
N ALA A 62 9.54 6.76 10.21
CA ALA A 62 10.19 5.45 10.23
C ALA A 62 11.48 5.46 11.05
N VAL A 63 11.74 4.35 11.76
CA VAL A 63 12.92 4.16 12.61
C VAL A 63 13.94 3.29 11.88
N HIS A 64 15.22 3.63 11.99
CA HIS A 64 16.30 2.84 11.40
C HIS A 64 16.77 1.76 12.37
N ARG A 65 16.44 0.49 12.08
CA ARG A 65 16.88 -0.69 12.85
C ARG A 65 17.83 -1.55 12.04
N GLY A 66 19.00 -1.85 12.58
CA GLY A 66 20.05 -2.61 11.88
C GLY A 66 20.44 -1.91 10.56
N ASN A 67 20.11 -2.53 9.42
CA ASN A 67 20.40 -2.01 8.07
C ASN A 67 19.12 -1.57 7.31
N ARG A 68 17.98 -1.40 7.99
CA ARG A 68 16.71 -1.08 7.35
C ARG A 68 15.90 -0.04 8.12
N TRP A 69 15.03 0.65 7.38
CA TRP A 69 14.03 1.55 7.93
C TRP A 69 12.70 0.80 8.11
N VAL A 70 12.07 0.94 9.27
CA VAL A 70 10.84 0.24 9.66
C VAL A 70 9.80 1.29 10.07
N ASP A 71 8.57 1.13 9.60
CA ASP A 71 7.46 1.97 10.07
C ASP A 71 6.95 1.41 11.39
N VAL A 72 6.96 2.24 12.43
CA VAL A 72 6.62 1.84 13.81
C VAL A 72 5.22 2.27 14.23
N GLY A 73 4.52 3.05 13.40
CA GLY A 73 3.10 3.42 13.61
C GLY A 73 2.79 4.04 14.97
N ALA A 74 3.79 4.65 15.63
CA ALA A 74 3.68 5.06 17.02
C ALA A 74 3.30 6.55 17.12
N ASP A 75 2.35 6.86 17.99
CA ASP A 75 1.95 8.24 18.32
C ASP A 75 3.10 9.03 18.96
N ASP A 76 3.95 8.32 19.71
CA ASP A 76 5.24 8.79 20.24
C ASP A 76 6.33 7.69 20.13
N TYR A 77 7.60 8.04 20.34
CA TYR A 77 8.71 7.09 20.21
C TYR A 77 9.07 6.38 21.52
N THR A 78 8.19 6.38 22.53
CA THR A 78 8.45 5.78 23.84
C THR A 78 8.64 4.29 23.73
N ASP A 79 7.75 3.58 23.01
CA ASP A 79 7.89 2.14 22.80
C ASP A 79 9.20 1.80 22.08
N VAL A 80 9.60 2.63 21.12
CA VAL A 80 10.89 2.51 20.44
C VAL A 80 12.03 2.71 21.43
N ALA A 81 11.99 3.75 22.29
CA ALA A 81 13.01 3.97 23.32
C ALA A 81 13.11 2.78 24.30
N VAL A 82 11.97 2.22 24.72
CA VAL A 82 11.91 1.04 25.59
C VAL A 82 12.55 -0.16 24.90
N GLU A 83 12.19 -0.44 23.65
CA GLU A 83 12.76 -1.56 22.88
C GLU A 83 14.27 -1.42 22.67
N GLU A 84 14.74 -0.26 22.22
CA GLU A 84 16.18 -0.03 21.98
C GLU A 84 16.98 -0.08 23.29
N THR A 85 16.39 0.37 24.41
CA THR A 85 17.02 0.25 25.74
C THR A 85 17.10 -1.21 26.19
N ARG A 86 16.05 -2.01 25.94
CA ARG A 86 16.06 -3.46 26.21
C ARG A 86 17.13 -4.18 25.40
N GLU A 87 17.26 -3.86 24.12
CA GLU A 87 18.24 -4.50 23.24
C GLU A 87 19.69 -4.14 23.61
N ALA A 88 19.92 -2.95 24.16
CA ALA A 88 21.23 -2.50 24.61
C ALA A 88 21.62 -2.98 26.01
N LEU A 89 20.68 -3.54 26.77
CA LEU A 89 20.89 -3.98 28.15
C LEU A 89 21.62 -5.32 28.21
N GLY A 90 22.77 -5.34 28.89
CA GLY A 90 23.43 -6.54 29.39
C GLY A 90 23.09 -6.77 30.87
N VAL A 91 22.77 -8.01 31.23
CA VAL A 91 22.58 -8.42 32.64
C VAL A 91 23.75 -9.30 33.05
N HIS A 92 24.29 -9.08 34.25
CA HIS A 92 25.42 -9.85 34.74
C HIS A 92 25.12 -11.36 34.79
N VAL A 93 26.07 -12.18 34.35
CA VAL A 93 25.89 -13.64 34.17
C VAL A 93 25.56 -14.41 35.46
N ASP A 94 26.04 -13.90 36.59
CA ASP A 94 25.84 -14.49 37.92
C ASP A 94 24.54 -14.03 38.63
N ALA A 95 23.72 -13.20 37.96
CA ALA A 95 22.46 -12.72 38.52
C ALA A 95 21.32 -13.72 38.26
N GLU A 96 20.65 -14.13 39.33
CA GLU A 96 19.45 -14.98 39.32
C GLU A 96 18.21 -14.14 39.68
N GLU A 97 17.00 -14.61 39.33
CA GLU A 97 15.73 -13.95 39.66
C GLU A 97 15.68 -12.44 39.31
N VAL A 98 16.24 -12.07 38.16
CA VAL A 98 16.34 -10.66 37.75
C VAL A 98 14.97 -10.09 37.41
N SER A 99 14.65 -8.95 38.01
CA SER A 99 13.48 -8.14 37.71
C SER A 99 13.92 -6.72 37.34
N TRP A 100 13.11 -6.06 36.51
CA TRP A 100 13.40 -4.69 36.12
C TRP A 100 12.12 -3.90 35.87
N LEU A 101 12.19 -2.60 36.11
CA LEU A 101 11.13 -1.64 35.87
C LEU A 101 11.71 -0.47 35.07
N VAL A 102 10.94 0.02 34.11
CA VAL A 102 11.34 1.15 33.26
C VAL A 102 10.27 2.23 33.32
N ASP A 103 10.70 3.44 33.66
CA ASP A 103 9.85 4.64 33.69
C ASP A 103 10.39 5.64 32.65
N PRO A 104 9.70 5.81 31.50
CA PRO A 104 10.12 6.74 30.46
C PRO A 104 9.70 8.18 30.77
N GLU A 105 10.66 9.10 30.70
CA GLU A 105 10.44 10.54 30.83
C GLU A 105 10.75 11.25 29.50
N GLN A 106 9.73 11.81 28.84
CA GLN A 106 9.90 12.65 27.66
C GLN A 106 10.43 14.03 28.07
N VAL A 107 11.71 14.30 27.83
CA VAL A 107 12.36 15.58 28.22
C VAL A 107 12.19 16.64 27.13
N ASP A 108 12.27 16.25 25.86
CA ASP A 108 12.03 17.11 24.70
C ASP A 108 11.58 16.28 23.47
N GLN A 109 11.28 16.92 22.34
CA GLN A 109 10.75 16.25 21.13
C GLN A 109 11.65 15.16 20.50
N ASN A 110 12.93 15.11 20.89
CA ASN A 110 13.92 14.18 20.39
C ASN A 110 14.63 13.42 21.51
N THR A 111 14.25 13.59 22.76
CA THR A 111 14.96 12.95 23.89
C THR A 111 13.97 12.35 24.87
N ILE A 112 14.13 11.05 25.12
CA ILE A 112 13.47 10.32 26.20
C ILE A 112 14.55 9.82 27.15
N VAL A 113 14.38 10.07 28.45
CA VAL A 113 15.24 9.52 29.49
C VAL A 113 14.52 8.32 30.10
N MET A 114 15.19 7.17 30.09
CA MET A 114 14.68 5.93 30.64
C MET A 114 15.24 5.78 32.05
N HIS A 115 14.38 5.85 33.06
CA HIS A 115 14.74 5.55 34.44
C HIS A 115 14.52 4.05 34.65
N CYS A 116 15.61 3.29 34.72
CA CYS A 116 15.58 1.84 34.83
C CYS A 116 16.00 1.43 36.24
N ASN A 117 15.14 0.68 36.93
CA ASN A 117 15.46 0.05 38.21
C ASN A 117 15.59 -1.45 38.01
N PHE A 118 16.73 -2.01 38.41
CA PHE A 118 17.03 -3.43 38.31
C PHE A 118 17.15 -4.03 39.69
N SER A 119 16.66 -5.25 39.86
CA SER A 119 16.95 -6.05 41.05
C SER A 119 17.25 -7.50 40.66
N GLY A 120 18.14 -8.15 41.41
CA GLY A 120 18.51 -9.54 41.17
C GLY A 120 19.21 -10.17 42.37
N LEU A 121 19.24 -11.50 42.41
CA LEU A 121 19.95 -12.26 43.42
C LEU A 121 21.34 -12.63 42.91
N VAL A 122 22.38 -12.19 43.63
CA VAL A 122 23.77 -12.51 43.32
C VAL A 122 24.40 -13.04 44.61
N ARG A 123 24.95 -14.26 44.57
CA ARG A 123 25.51 -14.93 45.77
C ARG A 123 24.53 -14.96 46.96
N GLY A 124 23.23 -15.10 46.70
CA GLY A 124 22.17 -15.13 47.73
C GLY A 124 21.89 -13.77 48.39
N THR A 125 22.44 -12.68 47.85
CA THR A 125 22.18 -11.29 48.29
C THR A 125 21.37 -10.57 47.21
N VAL A 126 20.31 -9.88 47.61
CA VAL A 126 19.55 -9.00 46.71
C VAL A 126 20.40 -7.80 46.39
N GLN A 127 20.61 -7.56 45.10
CA GLN A 127 21.22 -6.34 44.58
C GLN A 127 20.20 -5.53 43.82
N GLU A 128 20.28 -4.22 43.98
CA GLU A 128 19.45 -3.24 43.30
C GLU A 128 20.36 -2.22 42.63
N GLU A 129 20.05 -1.85 41.39
CA GLU A 129 20.80 -0.86 40.63
C GLU A 129 19.83 0.05 39.86
N ASP A 130 20.05 1.36 39.99
CA ASP A 130 19.31 2.39 39.27
C ASP A 130 20.17 2.98 38.17
N VAL A 131 19.72 2.88 36.93
CA VAL A 131 20.43 3.40 35.76
C VAL A 131 19.54 4.31 34.94
N GLN A 132 20.13 5.40 34.46
CA GLN A 132 19.47 6.34 33.54
C GLN A 132 20.06 6.20 32.15
N VAL A 133 19.21 5.92 31.17
CA VAL A 133 19.61 5.82 29.76
C VAL A 133 18.94 6.94 28.96
N ARG A 134 19.74 7.78 28.33
CA ARG A 134 19.22 8.86 27.47
C ARG A 134 19.08 8.38 26.03
N VAL A 135 17.85 8.21 25.56
CA VAL A 135 17.56 7.88 24.16
C VAL A 135 17.36 9.17 23.36
N ARG A 136 18.25 9.42 22.39
CA ARG A 136 18.20 10.56 21.46
C ARG A 136 17.74 10.14 20.07
N PHE A 137 16.70 10.79 19.56
CA PHE A 137 16.17 10.61 18.23
C PHE A 137 16.82 11.59 17.24
N ALA A 138 17.76 11.08 16.44
CA ALA A 138 18.39 11.82 15.37
C ALA A 138 17.46 11.87 14.14
N ARG A 139 17.07 13.08 13.72
CA ARG A 139 16.19 13.30 12.58
C ARG A 139 16.98 13.24 11.27
N GLU A 140 16.66 12.26 10.44
CA GLU A 140 17.26 12.04 9.12
C GLU A 140 16.18 11.86 8.04
N THR A 141 16.56 11.68 6.78
CA THR A 141 15.62 11.33 5.70
C THR A 141 15.85 9.88 5.29
N CYS A 142 14.81 9.05 5.38
CA CYS A 142 14.92 7.66 4.94
C CYS A 142 15.01 7.54 3.42
N THR A 143 15.48 6.38 2.94
CA THR A 143 15.66 6.09 1.52
C THR A 143 14.37 6.28 0.70
N ARG A 144 13.21 5.89 1.25
CA ARG A 144 11.89 6.10 0.61
C ARG A 144 11.61 7.59 0.42
N CYS A 145 11.66 8.36 1.50
CA CYS A 145 11.36 9.80 1.46
C CYS A 145 12.34 10.59 0.59
N SER A 146 13.62 10.17 0.55
CA SER A 146 14.62 10.73 -0.34
C SER A 146 14.31 10.43 -1.80
N ARG A 147 13.89 9.20 -2.13
CA ARG A 147 13.45 8.83 -3.49
C ARG A 147 12.23 9.62 -3.94
N ILE A 148 11.21 9.75 -3.09
CA ILE A 148 10.01 10.54 -3.39
C ILE A 148 10.39 12.00 -3.64
N ALA A 149 11.25 12.59 -2.79
CA ALA A 149 11.66 13.99 -2.95
C ALA A 149 12.59 14.24 -4.15
N GLY A 150 13.20 13.20 -4.70
CA GLY A 150 14.09 13.27 -5.85
C GLY A 150 13.45 12.80 -7.16
N ASP A 151 12.11 12.77 -7.24
CA ASP A 151 11.34 12.33 -8.40
C ASP A 151 11.78 10.96 -8.95
N PHE A 152 12.20 10.07 -8.05
CA PHE A 152 12.62 8.73 -8.43
C PHE A 152 11.42 7.91 -8.87
N TYR A 153 11.54 7.24 -10.02
CA TYR A 153 10.60 6.20 -10.45
C TYR A 153 11.32 5.13 -11.27
N ALA A 154 10.81 3.91 -11.19
CA ALA A 154 11.30 2.77 -11.96
C ALA A 154 10.38 2.41 -13.13
N SER A 155 9.12 2.80 -13.07
CA SER A 155 8.19 2.61 -14.20
C SER A 155 7.16 3.71 -14.32
N VAL A 156 6.61 3.84 -15.54
CA VAL A 156 5.48 4.73 -15.84
C VAL A 156 4.34 3.90 -16.40
N VAL A 157 3.14 4.08 -15.87
CA VAL A 157 1.90 3.55 -16.47
C VAL A 157 1.26 4.68 -17.26
N GLN A 158 1.15 4.54 -18.57
CA GLN A 158 0.53 5.53 -19.45
C GLN A 158 -0.81 5.01 -19.92
N VAL A 159 -1.89 5.67 -19.53
CA VAL A 159 -3.25 5.31 -19.97
C VAL A 159 -3.61 6.22 -21.14
N ARG A 160 -3.87 5.62 -22.30
CA ARG A 160 -4.26 6.27 -23.56
C ARG A 160 -5.42 5.50 -24.18
N ALA A 161 -6.18 6.11 -25.09
CA ALA A 161 -7.22 5.41 -25.83
C ALA A 161 -6.90 5.34 -27.34
N VAL A 162 -7.49 4.36 -28.02
CA VAL A 162 -7.37 4.20 -29.48
C VAL A 162 -8.45 5.05 -30.16
N GLU A 163 -8.07 5.89 -31.12
CA GLU A 163 -8.98 6.71 -31.94
C GLU A 163 -9.87 7.71 -31.17
N ARG A 164 -9.58 7.92 -29.90
CA ARG A 164 -10.20 8.93 -29.03
C ARG A 164 -9.25 9.29 -27.89
N ASN A 165 -9.65 10.28 -27.10
CA ASN A 165 -9.07 10.50 -25.78
C ASN A 165 -9.80 9.65 -24.73
N PRO A 166 -9.10 9.20 -23.67
CA PRO A 166 -9.75 8.64 -22.48
C PRO A 166 -10.82 9.61 -21.94
N THR A 167 -11.90 9.07 -21.38
CA THR A 167 -12.88 9.90 -20.67
C THR A 167 -12.31 10.33 -19.31
N ASP A 168 -12.85 11.41 -18.74
CA ASP A 168 -12.46 11.85 -17.39
C ASP A 168 -12.66 10.74 -16.36
N GLU A 169 -13.73 9.95 -16.49
CA GLU A 169 -14.01 8.80 -15.63
C GLU A 169 -12.95 7.70 -15.77
N GLU A 170 -12.54 7.35 -16.99
CA GLU A 170 -11.48 6.36 -17.22
C GLU A 170 -10.13 6.82 -16.63
N VAL A 171 -9.84 8.12 -16.70
CA VAL A 171 -8.64 8.71 -16.10
C VAL A 171 -8.71 8.63 -14.58
N THR A 172 -9.79 9.14 -13.98
CA THR A 172 -10.00 9.13 -12.52
C THR A 172 -9.94 7.73 -11.95
N GLN A 173 -10.72 6.78 -12.49
CA GLN A 173 -10.73 5.40 -12.02
C GLN A 173 -9.36 4.72 -12.21
N SER A 174 -8.59 5.06 -13.25
CA SER A 174 -7.23 4.53 -13.43
C SER A 174 -6.27 5.02 -12.34
N VAL A 175 -6.41 6.28 -11.93
CA VAL A 175 -5.64 6.88 -10.82
C VAL A 175 -6.04 6.23 -9.50
N GLU A 176 -7.34 6.14 -9.21
CA GLU A 176 -7.86 5.50 -8.00
C GLU A 176 -7.37 4.04 -7.86
N MET A 177 -7.44 3.25 -8.94
CA MET A 177 -6.90 1.88 -8.94
C MET A 177 -5.40 1.81 -8.66
N ALA A 178 -4.63 2.82 -9.08
CA ALA A 178 -3.21 2.89 -8.80
C ALA A 178 -2.97 3.23 -7.32
N GLU A 179 -3.66 4.24 -6.80
CA GLU A 179 -3.57 4.68 -5.41
C GLU A 179 -3.98 3.56 -4.44
N GLU A 180 -5.16 2.96 -4.64
CA GLU A 180 -5.66 1.84 -3.83
C GLU A 180 -4.68 0.65 -3.82
N TYR A 181 -4.10 0.33 -4.99
CA TYR A 181 -3.16 -0.78 -5.07
C TYR A 181 -1.84 -0.48 -4.35
N ILE A 182 -1.37 0.76 -4.39
CA ILE A 182 -0.14 1.18 -3.71
C ILE A 182 -0.38 1.26 -2.21
N GLU A 183 -1.49 1.83 -1.76
CA GLU A 183 -1.88 1.88 -0.34
C GLU A 183 -1.97 0.45 0.24
N ALA A 184 -2.66 -0.46 -0.44
CA ALA A 184 -2.76 -1.86 -0.02
C ALA A 184 -1.41 -2.61 0.01
N ARG A 185 -0.37 -2.09 -0.66
CA ARG A 185 1.01 -2.61 -0.58
C ARG A 185 1.75 -1.99 0.60
N GLU A 186 1.59 -0.70 0.82
CA GLU A 186 2.16 0.02 1.98
C GLU A 186 1.64 -0.58 3.30
N GLU A 187 0.34 -0.84 3.41
CA GLU A 187 -0.28 -1.49 4.59
C GLU A 187 0.27 -2.89 4.87
N LYS A 188 0.72 -3.60 3.83
CA LYS A 188 1.38 -4.91 3.96
C LYS A 188 2.87 -4.81 4.32
N GLY A 189 3.36 -3.60 4.56
CA GLY A 189 4.74 -3.31 4.96
C GLY A 189 5.70 -3.09 3.80
N ASP A 190 5.22 -2.97 2.55
CA ASP A 190 6.09 -2.63 1.42
C ASP A 190 6.38 -1.13 1.38
N ARG A 191 7.41 -0.70 2.12
CA ARG A 191 7.86 0.69 2.17
C ARG A 191 8.35 1.24 0.83
N ASN A 192 8.60 0.37 -0.15
CA ASN A 192 8.96 0.83 -1.49
C ASN A 192 7.74 1.08 -2.35
N ALA A 193 6.53 0.74 -1.92
CA ALA A 193 5.30 1.18 -2.58
C ALA A 193 5.13 2.68 -2.39
N PHE A 194 5.06 3.40 -3.51
CA PHE A 194 4.66 4.80 -3.59
C PHE A 194 4.46 5.20 -5.06
N ILE A 195 3.58 6.17 -5.27
CA ILE A 195 3.46 6.92 -6.52
C ILE A 195 4.32 8.17 -6.37
N SER A 196 5.19 8.43 -7.35
CA SER A 196 6.07 9.59 -7.33
C SER A 196 5.38 10.83 -7.88
N GLU A 197 4.59 10.65 -8.94
CA GLU A 197 3.93 11.73 -9.66
C GLU A 197 2.78 11.17 -10.51
N ILE A 198 1.75 11.99 -10.69
CA ILE A 198 0.59 11.73 -11.55
C ILE A 198 0.43 12.94 -12.46
N ASP A 199 0.59 12.70 -13.76
CA ASP A 199 0.53 13.73 -14.80
C ASP A 199 -0.72 13.51 -15.67
N GLU A 200 -1.78 14.28 -15.40
CA GLU A 200 -3.02 14.23 -16.18
C GLU A 200 -3.01 15.23 -17.34
N SER A 201 -3.55 14.81 -18.47
CA SER A 201 -3.64 15.62 -19.69
C SER A 201 -4.88 15.23 -20.51
N ALA A 202 -5.21 16.05 -21.50
CA ALA A 202 -6.30 15.73 -22.44
C ALA A 202 -6.07 14.42 -23.21
N ASP A 203 -4.82 13.96 -23.34
CA ASP A 203 -4.49 12.72 -24.03
C ASP A 203 -4.59 11.49 -23.11
N GLY A 204 -4.76 11.68 -21.79
CA GLY A 204 -4.79 10.64 -20.76
C GLY A 204 -3.85 10.95 -19.59
N VAL A 205 -3.47 9.91 -18.83
CA VAL A 205 -2.68 10.05 -17.60
C VAL A 205 -1.38 9.25 -17.63
N ASP A 206 -0.32 9.81 -17.05
CA ASP A 206 0.95 9.15 -16.78
C ASP A 206 1.18 9.02 -15.27
N ILE A 207 1.33 7.79 -14.79
CA ILE A 207 1.48 7.48 -13.37
C ILE A 207 2.89 6.94 -13.13
N LYS A 208 3.73 7.70 -12.41
CA LYS A 208 5.14 7.32 -12.12
C LYS A 208 5.20 6.50 -10.84
N ILE A 209 5.68 5.26 -10.95
CA ILE A 209 5.67 4.26 -9.89
C ILE A 209 7.09 3.88 -9.49
N SER A 210 7.28 3.70 -8.19
CA SER A 210 8.55 3.35 -7.55
C SER A 210 9.19 2.03 -8.01
N THR A 211 8.40 1.04 -8.45
CA THR A 211 8.90 -0.26 -8.94
C THR A 211 8.20 -0.73 -10.22
N THR A 212 8.95 -1.47 -11.04
CA THR A 212 8.45 -2.06 -12.30
C THR A 212 7.37 -3.12 -12.10
N GLN A 213 7.42 -3.86 -10.98
CA GLN A 213 6.41 -4.88 -10.65
C GLN A 213 5.06 -4.23 -10.32
N MET A 214 5.07 -3.13 -9.57
CA MET A 214 3.86 -2.39 -9.25
C MET A 214 3.28 -1.71 -10.49
N GLY A 215 4.12 -1.08 -11.33
CA GLY A 215 3.65 -0.50 -12.61
C GLY A 215 2.96 -1.54 -13.51
N ARG A 216 3.53 -2.74 -13.64
CA ARG A 216 2.89 -3.83 -14.39
C ARG A 216 1.54 -4.22 -13.80
N ALA A 217 1.49 -4.38 -12.48
CA ALA A 217 0.29 -4.83 -11.78
C ALA A 217 -0.84 -3.79 -11.86
N ILE A 218 -0.52 -2.50 -11.88
CA ILE A 218 -1.47 -1.40 -12.10
C ILE A 218 -1.96 -1.42 -13.55
N ALA A 219 -1.05 -1.49 -14.53
CA ALA A 219 -1.42 -1.56 -15.94
C ALA A 219 -2.36 -2.74 -16.24
N GLU A 220 -2.10 -3.91 -15.63
CA GLU A 220 -2.98 -5.06 -15.74
C GLU A 220 -4.35 -4.86 -15.08
N ARG A 221 -4.46 -4.06 -14.00
CA ARG A 221 -5.76 -3.70 -13.39
C ARG A 221 -6.57 -2.79 -14.30
N VAL A 222 -5.94 -1.74 -14.82
CA VAL A 222 -6.58 -0.82 -15.77
C VAL A 222 -7.11 -1.59 -16.98
N ARG A 223 -6.29 -2.46 -17.59
CA ARG A 223 -6.73 -3.32 -18.70
C ARG A 223 -7.85 -4.28 -18.31
N ARG A 224 -7.82 -4.83 -17.09
CA ARG A 224 -8.90 -5.73 -16.61
C ARG A 224 -10.22 -5.00 -16.42
N ARG A 225 -10.21 -3.72 -16.03
CA ARG A 225 -11.42 -2.91 -15.89
C ARG A 225 -11.97 -2.48 -17.25
N PHE A 226 -11.13 -1.85 -18.08
CA PHE A 226 -11.59 -1.15 -19.28
C PHE A 226 -11.35 -1.91 -20.58
N GLY A 227 -10.60 -3.01 -20.54
CA GLY A 227 -10.19 -3.75 -21.73
C GLY A 227 -8.96 -3.16 -22.41
N GLY A 228 -8.87 -3.35 -23.71
CA GLY A 228 -7.75 -2.86 -24.52
C GLY A 228 -6.45 -3.67 -24.37
N THR A 229 -5.32 -3.03 -24.67
CA THR A 229 -4.00 -3.71 -24.77
C THR A 229 -2.95 -3.03 -23.90
N ILE A 230 -1.89 -3.78 -23.56
CA ILE A 230 -0.72 -3.26 -22.84
C ILE A 230 0.52 -3.54 -23.67
N THR A 231 1.32 -2.51 -23.95
CA THR A 231 2.67 -2.65 -24.48
C THR A 231 3.68 -2.21 -23.43
N ASN A 232 4.86 -2.83 -23.40
CA ASN A 232 5.96 -2.37 -22.56
C ASN A 232 7.19 -1.99 -23.37
N SER A 233 7.92 -0.97 -22.92
CA SER A 233 9.22 -0.57 -23.44
C SER A 233 10.19 -0.32 -22.29
N ARG A 234 11.48 -0.47 -22.54
CA ARG A 234 12.54 -0.30 -21.52
C ARG A 234 13.56 0.71 -22.00
N THR A 235 13.95 1.62 -21.12
CA THR A 235 14.95 2.65 -21.38
C THR A 235 16.06 2.52 -20.35
N LEU A 236 17.30 2.34 -20.79
CA LEU A 236 18.48 2.39 -19.93
C LEU A 236 18.69 3.83 -19.45
N VAL A 237 18.75 4.04 -18.14
CA VAL A 237 18.94 5.37 -17.55
C VAL A 237 20.39 5.58 -17.16
N THR A 238 20.94 4.62 -16.42
CA THR A 238 22.30 4.67 -15.89
C THR A 238 22.80 3.26 -15.63
N GLU A 239 24.09 3.15 -15.38
CA GLU A 239 24.71 2.00 -14.72
C GLU A 239 24.98 2.40 -13.26
N ASP A 240 24.76 1.49 -12.30
CA ASP A 240 25.13 1.71 -10.91
C ASP A 240 26.64 1.52 -10.67
N GLU A 241 27.11 1.82 -9.45
CA GLU A 241 28.54 1.75 -9.10
C GLU A 241 29.11 0.33 -9.20
N ASP A 242 28.25 -0.69 -9.20
CA ASP A 242 28.60 -2.10 -9.32
C ASP A 242 28.49 -2.62 -10.77
N GLY A 243 28.17 -1.75 -11.74
CA GLY A 243 28.04 -2.11 -13.15
C GLY A 243 26.66 -2.63 -13.55
N ASN A 244 25.64 -2.54 -12.69
CA ASN A 244 24.30 -2.99 -13.02
C ASN A 244 23.52 -1.90 -13.75
N GLU A 245 22.95 -2.28 -14.89
CA GLU A 245 22.10 -1.42 -15.70
C GLU A 245 20.77 -1.12 -15.01
N VAL A 246 20.49 0.16 -14.78
CA VAL A 246 19.24 0.67 -14.20
C VAL A 246 18.30 1.09 -15.34
N TYR A 247 17.22 0.32 -15.50
CA TYR A 247 16.19 0.57 -16.52
C TYR A 247 14.94 1.24 -15.94
N ARG A 248 14.34 2.13 -16.73
CA ARG A 248 12.95 2.56 -16.56
C ARG A 248 12.06 1.81 -17.54
N VAL A 249 10.91 1.35 -17.06
CA VAL A 249 9.94 0.60 -17.88
C VAL A 249 8.67 1.42 -18.07
N THR A 250 8.25 1.61 -19.31
CA THR A 250 6.96 2.23 -19.61
C THR A 250 5.95 1.16 -19.95
N TYR A 251 4.80 1.16 -19.29
CA TYR A 251 3.64 0.33 -19.60
C TYR A 251 2.56 1.22 -20.24
N ALA A 252 2.43 1.14 -21.55
CA ALA A 252 1.40 1.86 -22.30
C ALA A 252 0.13 1.02 -22.38
N VAL A 253 -0.90 1.44 -21.65
CA VAL A 253 -2.25 0.89 -21.71
C VAL A 253 -3.02 1.65 -22.79
N ARG A 254 -3.55 0.92 -23.79
CA ARG A 254 -4.37 1.46 -24.87
C ARG A 254 -5.80 0.97 -24.72
N LEU A 255 -6.66 1.82 -24.19
CA LEU A 255 -8.08 1.62 -23.99
C LEU A 255 -8.81 1.46 -25.34
N PRO A 256 -9.89 0.67 -25.37
CA PRO A 256 -10.63 0.40 -26.59
C PRO A 256 -11.32 1.66 -27.15
N PRO A 257 -11.57 1.72 -28.47
CA PRO A 257 -12.20 2.87 -29.10
C PRO A 257 -13.64 3.10 -28.63
N TYR A 258 -14.34 2.04 -28.25
CA TYR A 258 -15.72 2.11 -27.74
C TYR A 258 -15.75 1.67 -26.27
N PRO A 259 -15.83 2.61 -25.31
CA PRO A 259 -16.04 2.27 -23.91
C PRO A 259 -17.46 1.73 -23.68
N ALA A 260 -17.66 1.03 -22.56
CA ALA A 260 -18.99 0.64 -22.09
C ALA A 260 -19.92 1.88 -22.04
N GLY A 261 -21.20 1.68 -22.32
CA GLY A 261 -22.17 2.78 -22.46
C GLY A 261 -22.13 3.49 -23.83
N THR A 262 -21.20 3.16 -24.72
CA THR A 262 -21.21 3.71 -26.08
C THR A 262 -22.25 3.00 -26.93
N VAL A 263 -23.03 3.75 -27.72
CA VAL A 263 -23.91 3.18 -28.73
C VAL A 263 -23.23 3.28 -30.09
N VAL A 264 -23.08 2.13 -30.75
CA VAL A 264 -22.43 1.99 -32.05
C VAL A 264 -23.36 1.30 -33.04
N GLU A 265 -23.16 1.56 -34.32
CA GLU A 265 -23.82 0.85 -35.41
C GLU A 265 -22.72 0.12 -36.21
N PRO A 266 -22.57 -1.20 -36.02
CA PRO A 266 -21.65 -2.00 -36.83
C PRO A 266 -22.03 -1.95 -38.32
N ALA A 267 -21.06 -2.17 -39.19
CA ALA A 267 -21.32 -2.22 -40.62
C ALA A 267 -22.36 -3.31 -40.96
N ASP A 268 -23.42 -2.91 -41.68
CA ASP A 268 -24.53 -3.79 -42.09
C ASP A 268 -25.31 -4.46 -40.94
N ASP A 269 -25.31 -3.87 -39.74
CA ASP A 269 -26.01 -4.41 -38.56
C ASP A 269 -26.81 -3.34 -37.79
N ASP A 270 -27.66 -3.78 -36.86
CA ASP A 270 -28.48 -2.92 -36.00
C ASP A 270 -27.65 -2.21 -34.93
N PRO A 271 -28.13 -1.08 -34.37
CA PRO A 271 -27.47 -0.38 -33.28
C PRO A 271 -27.25 -1.24 -32.03
N VAL A 272 -26.02 -1.24 -31.53
CA VAL A 272 -25.56 -2.01 -30.37
C VAL A 272 -25.14 -1.05 -29.25
N LEU A 273 -25.62 -1.31 -28.04
CA LEU A 273 -25.07 -0.74 -26.81
C LEU A 273 -23.87 -1.56 -26.35
N VAL A 274 -22.69 -0.95 -26.31
CA VAL A 274 -21.45 -1.59 -25.83
C VAL A 274 -21.53 -1.80 -24.32
N ARG A 275 -21.34 -3.05 -23.90
CA ARG A 275 -21.20 -3.45 -22.49
C ARG A 275 -19.75 -3.79 -22.15
N SER A 276 -19.02 -4.41 -23.06
CA SER A 276 -17.65 -4.83 -22.80
C SER A 276 -16.77 -4.84 -24.04
N ALA A 277 -15.47 -4.63 -23.83
CA ALA A 277 -14.46 -4.66 -24.86
C ALA A 277 -13.23 -5.48 -24.41
N HIS A 278 -13.47 -6.68 -23.88
CA HIS A 278 -12.44 -7.64 -23.48
C HIS A 278 -12.25 -8.73 -24.53
N GLY A 279 -11.18 -8.62 -25.32
CA GLY A 279 -10.87 -9.56 -26.40
C GLY A 279 -11.70 -9.29 -27.65
N ASN A 280 -13.02 -9.26 -27.52
CA ASN A 280 -13.96 -8.79 -28.51
C ASN A 280 -14.98 -7.80 -27.93
N LEU A 281 -15.58 -6.99 -28.81
CA LEU A 281 -16.66 -6.07 -28.44
C LEU A 281 -17.94 -6.87 -28.20
N LYS A 282 -18.57 -6.62 -27.05
CA LYS A 282 -19.82 -7.26 -26.62
C LYS A 282 -20.82 -6.21 -26.20
N GLY A 283 -22.08 -6.47 -26.49
CA GLY A 283 -23.15 -5.54 -26.22
C GLY A 283 -24.52 -6.16 -26.38
N ASP A 284 -25.52 -5.30 -26.45
CA ASP A 284 -26.91 -5.69 -26.68
C ASP A 284 -27.47 -4.86 -27.85
N TYR A 285 -28.19 -5.50 -28.75
CA TYR A 285 -28.91 -4.80 -29.81
C TYR A 285 -30.03 -3.94 -29.20
N LEU A 286 -30.07 -2.66 -29.55
CA LEU A 286 -31.11 -1.75 -29.07
C LEU A 286 -32.47 -1.99 -29.75
N THR A 287 -32.49 -2.76 -30.84
CA THR A 287 -33.72 -3.12 -31.57
C THR A 287 -34.42 -4.32 -30.95
N THR A 288 -33.68 -5.34 -30.53
CA THR A 288 -34.23 -6.61 -30.03
C THR A 288 -33.97 -6.86 -28.55
N GLY A 289 -32.89 -6.32 -27.99
CA GLY A 289 -32.37 -6.68 -26.67
C GLY A 289 -31.53 -7.96 -26.65
N GLU A 290 -31.26 -8.57 -27.80
CA GLU A 290 -30.41 -9.76 -27.90
C GLU A 290 -28.92 -9.41 -27.79
N HIS A 291 -28.11 -10.39 -27.37
CA HIS A 291 -26.68 -10.22 -27.21
C HIS A 291 -25.95 -10.09 -28.56
N TYR A 292 -25.09 -9.08 -28.65
CA TYR A 292 -24.13 -8.88 -29.72
C TYR A 292 -22.73 -9.27 -29.26
N GLU A 293 -22.02 -10.04 -30.09
CA GLU A 293 -20.60 -10.31 -29.91
C GLU A 293 -19.89 -10.18 -31.26
N ALA A 294 -18.92 -9.26 -31.33
CA ALA A 294 -18.11 -9.06 -32.52
C ALA A 294 -17.26 -10.30 -32.83
N SER A 295 -16.97 -10.49 -34.12
CA SER A 295 -16.14 -11.60 -34.58
C SER A 295 -14.74 -11.54 -33.97
N SER A 296 -14.06 -12.67 -33.91
CA SER A 296 -12.67 -12.73 -33.43
C SER A 296 -11.70 -11.93 -34.29
N ASP A 297 -12.00 -11.75 -35.58
CA ASP A 297 -11.16 -10.99 -36.51
C ASP A 297 -11.30 -9.47 -36.26
N ASP A 298 -12.50 -9.02 -35.90
CA ASP A 298 -12.79 -7.61 -35.58
C ASP A 298 -12.34 -7.22 -34.17
N GLY A 299 -12.29 -8.19 -33.25
CA GLY A 299 -11.85 -7.99 -31.88
C GLY A 299 -12.62 -6.89 -31.15
N VAL A 300 -11.91 -6.00 -30.47
CA VAL A 300 -12.48 -4.91 -29.65
C VAL A 300 -12.83 -3.65 -30.45
N ALA A 301 -12.56 -3.65 -31.77
CA ALA A 301 -12.68 -2.48 -32.63
C ALA A 301 -13.25 -2.87 -34.01
N PRO A 302 -14.47 -3.43 -34.07
CA PRO A 302 -15.14 -3.65 -35.35
C PRO A 302 -15.32 -2.33 -36.10
N GLU A 303 -15.42 -2.40 -37.44
CA GLU A 303 -15.81 -1.25 -38.25
C GLU A 303 -17.23 -0.82 -37.86
N ALA A 304 -17.31 0.15 -36.96
CA ALA A 304 -18.56 0.58 -36.38
C ALA A 304 -18.64 2.10 -36.29
N ARG A 305 -19.85 2.59 -36.47
CA ARG A 305 -20.15 4.00 -36.50
C ARG A 305 -20.68 4.42 -35.15
N ARG A 306 -19.98 5.32 -34.45
CA ARG A 306 -20.48 5.86 -33.17
C ARG A 306 -21.78 6.64 -33.40
N LEU A 307 -22.80 6.31 -32.61
CA LEU A 307 -24.12 6.96 -32.64
C LEU A 307 -24.35 7.88 -31.44
N GLY A 308 -23.76 7.57 -30.29
CA GLY A 308 -23.85 8.37 -29.07
C GLY A 308 -23.32 7.65 -27.84
N HIS A 309 -23.64 8.15 -26.67
CA HIS A 309 -23.39 7.52 -25.37
C HIS A 309 -24.68 7.49 -24.53
N VAL A 310 -24.82 6.51 -23.65
CA VAL A 310 -25.98 6.36 -22.76
C VAL A 310 -26.26 7.61 -21.91
N SER A 311 -25.21 8.35 -21.54
CA SER A 311 -25.33 9.62 -20.81
C SER A 311 -26.00 10.75 -21.61
N GLU A 312 -26.15 10.60 -22.92
CA GLU A 312 -26.88 11.52 -23.79
C GLU A 312 -28.37 11.12 -23.91
N GLY A 313 -28.76 9.99 -23.32
CA GLY A 313 -30.13 9.53 -23.25
C GLY A 313 -31.06 10.55 -22.59
N ARG A 314 -32.30 10.62 -23.05
CA ARG A 314 -33.32 11.52 -22.52
C ARG A 314 -34.56 10.73 -22.15
N GLU A 315 -35.08 11.01 -20.95
CA GLU A 315 -36.36 10.48 -20.53
C GLU A 315 -37.49 11.05 -21.41
N THR A 316 -38.41 10.19 -21.81
CA THR A 316 -39.61 10.55 -22.58
C THR A 316 -40.79 9.64 -22.22
N THR A 317 -41.99 10.00 -22.65
CA THR A 317 -43.22 9.23 -22.37
C THR A 317 -43.36 8.02 -23.29
N LEU A 318 -43.66 6.85 -22.70
CA LEU A 318 -44.14 5.68 -23.42
C LEU A 318 -45.62 5.89 -23.76
N VAL A 319 -45.94 6.01 -25.04
CA VAL A 319 -47.29 6.37 -25.51
C VAL A 319 -48.17 5.14 -25.64
N ALA A 320 -47.65 4.08 -26.27
CA ALA A 320 -48.37 2.83 -26.49
C ALA A 320 -47.42 1.68 -26.83
N VAL A 321 -47.84 0.46 -26.52
CA VAL A 321 -47.20 -0.77 -27.02
C VAL A 321 -47.99 -1.23 -28.25
N GLU A 322 -47.35 -1.27 -29.42
CA GLU A 322 -48.03 -1.73 -30.65
C GLU A 322 -48.08 -3.25 -30.70
N ASP A 323 -46.92 -3.90 -30.51
CA ASP A 323 -46.78 -5.35 -30.48
C ASP A 323 -45.50 -5.79 -29.73
N ASP A 324 -45.06 -7.02 -29.96
CA ASP A 324 -43.86 -7.61 -29.33
C ASP A 324 -42.54 -7.04 -29.90
N HIS A 325 -42.59 -6.23 -30.96
CA HIS A 325 -41.43 -5.68 -31.66
C HIS A 325 -41.47 -4.16 -31.82
N ALA A 326 -42.58 -3.49 -31.50
CA ALA A 326 -42.73 -2.06 -31.66
C ALA A 326 -43.45 -1.36 -30.49
N VAL A 327 -42.95 -0.18 -30.11
CA VAL A 327 -43.58 0.75 -29.17
C VAL A 327 -43.62 2.16 -29.74
N GLN A 328 -44.58 2.95 -29.27
CA GLN A 328 -44.66 4.37 -29.57
C GLN A 328 -44.11 5.17 -28.40
N VAL A 329 -43.14 6.04 -28.69
CA VAL A 329 -42.56 6.98 -27.74
C VAL A 329 -42.72 8.41 -28.26
N LEU A 330 -42.63 9.38 -27.37
CA LEU A 330 -42.61 10.79 -27.74
C LEU A 330 -41.17 11.20 -28.11
N ASP A 331 -40.93 11.77 -29.29
CA ASP A 331 -39.61 12.32 -29.62
C ASP A 331 -39.28 13.50 -28.68
N PRO A 332 -38.15 13.46 -27.94
CA PRO A 332 -37.86 14.45 -26.90
C PRO A 332 -37.57 15.85 -27.44
N ASP A 333 -37.28 16.02 -28.74
CA ASP A 333 -37.07 17.34 -29.34
C ASP A 333 -38.33 17.86 -30.06
N THR A 334 -39.06 16.98 -30.75
CA THR A 334 -40.18 17.39 -31.62
C THR A 334 -41.55 17.21 -30.98
N TYR A 335 -41.64 16.44 -29.89
CA TYR A 335 -42.89 16.02 -29.26
C TYR A 335 -43.86 15.32 -30.22
N GLU A 336 -43.33 14.71 -31.29
CA GLU A 336 -44.10 13.87 -32.17
C GLU A 336 -44.07 12.42 -31.68
N THR A 337 -45.19 11.72 -31.75
CA THR A 337 -45.22 10.28 -31.53
C THR A 337 -44.44 9.57 -32.64
N LYS A 338 -43.47 8.73 -32.25
CA LYS A 338 -42.66 7.90 -33.16
C LYS A 338 -42.76 6.45 -32.74
N THR A 339 -43.03 5.58 -33.71
CA THR A 339 -42.87 4.14 -33.52
C THR A 339 -41.39 3.78 -33.61
N VAL A 340 -40.90 3.07 -32.59
CA VAL A 340 -39.52 2.58 -32.46
C VAL A 340 -39.53 1.09 -32.14
N ALA A 341 -38.39 0.43 -32.33
CA ALA A 341 -38.24 -0.97 -31.99
C ALA A 341 -38.41 -1.20 -30.47
N ARG A 342 -39.03 -2.33 -30.12
CA ARG A 342 -39.24 -2.77 -28.74
C ARG A 342 -38.18 -3.83 -28.37
N PRO A 343 -37.14 -3.45 -27.62
CA PRO A 343 -36.21 -4.43 -27.07
C PRO A 343 -36.85 -5.24 -25.95
N SER A 344 -36.38 -6.47 -25.75
CA SER A 344 -36.94 -7.40 -24.74
C SER A 344 -36.77 -6.94 -23.29
N TYR A 345 -35.84 -6.03 -23.02
CA TYR A 345 -35.60 -5.47 -21.69
C TYR A 345 -36.56 -4.32 -21.33
N LEU A 346 -37.34 -3.79 -22.29
CA LEU A 346 -38.25 -2.69 -22.02
C LEU A 346 -39.41 -3.15 -21.11
N ASP A 347 -39.55 -2.50 -19.96
CA ASP A 347 -40.77 -2.59 -19.16
C ASP A 347 -41.92 -1.87 -19.86
N THR A 348 -42.93 -2.63 -20.28
CA THR A 348 -44.11 -2.10 -20.96
C THR A 348 -45.14 -1.47 -20.04
N ASP A 349 -45.01 -1.66 -18.73
CA ASP A 349 -45.88 -1.04 -17.74
C ASP A 349 -45.34 0.33 -17.27
N ALA A 350 -44.17 0.76 -17.76
CA ALA A 350 -43.55 2.03 -17.40
C ALA A 350 -44.24 3.24 -18.06
N ASP A 351 -44.39 4.34 -17.31
CA ASP A 351 -44.94 5.60 -17.84
C ASP A 351 -43.91 6.37 -18.69
N THR A 352 -42.62 6.23 -18.35
CA THR A 352 -41.50 6.88 -19.03
C THR A 352 -40.41 5.89 -19.38
N VAL A 353 -39.66 6.21 -20.44
CA VAL A 353 -38.52 5.43 -20.94
C VAL A 353 -37.39 6.36 -21.31
N THR A 354 -36.15 5.88 -21.22
CA THR A 354 -34.98 6.64 -21.67
C THR A 354 -34.68 6.31 -23.12
N VAL A 355 -34.56 7.32 -23.98
CA VAL A 355 -34.27 7.15 -25.40
C VAL A 355 -33.00 7.89 -25.82
N LEU A 356 -32.21 7.26 -26.68
CA LEU A 356 -31.12 7.91 -27.40
C LEU A 356 -31.59 8.29 -28.80
N LYS A 357 -31.57 9.58 -29.09
CA LYS A 357 -31.80 10.09 -30.45
C LYS A 357 -30.47 10.21 -31.18
N SER A 358 -30.34 9.47 -32.27
CA SER A 358 -29.17 9.50 -33.13
C SER A 358 -29.58 9.66 -34.60
N ARG A 359 -28.59 9.69 -35.49
CA ARG A 359 -28.84 9.63 -36.94
C ARG A 359 -29.47 8.32 -37.41
N ALA A 360 -29.33 7.23 -36.65
CA ALA A 360 -29.93 5.94 -36.96
C ALA A 360 -31.41 5.88 -36.55
N GLY A 361 -31.90 6.89 -35.81
CA GLY A 361 -33.25 6.97 -35.31
C GLY A 361 -33.28 7.16 -33.80
N LEU A 362 -34.43 6.82 -33.21
CA LEU A 362 -34.69 6.89 -31.79
C LEU A 362 -34.68 5.48 -31.23
N HIS A 363 -33.83 5.24 -30.22
CA HIS A 363 -33.62 3.90 -29.66
C HIS A 363 -33.87 3.92 -28.15
N VAL A 364 -34.60 2.93 -27.64
CA VAL A 364 -34.85 2.76 -26.20
C VAL A 364 -33.59 2.22 -25.53
N LEU A 365 -33.08 2.93 -24.52
CA LEU A 365 -31.96 2.48 -23.70
C LEU A 365 -32.46 1.63 -22.52
N PRO A 366 -31.68 0.64 -22.07
CA PRO A 366 -32.00 -0.11 -20.86
C PRO A 366 -31.83 0.76 -19.61
N ASP A 367 -32.56 0.46 -18.53
CA ASP A 367 -32.54 1.27 -17.30
C ASP A 367 -31.18 1.18 -16.58
N ASP A 368 -30.49 0.05 -16.71
CA ASP A 368 -29.15 -0.22 -16.19
C ASP A 368 -28.02 0.30 -17.11
N ALA A 369 -28.35 1.05 -18.17
CA ALA A 369 -27.36 1.44 -19.18
C ALA A 369 -26.18 2.28 -18.65
N GLY A 370 -26.31 2.87 -17.45
CA GLY A 370 -25.27 3.71 -16.81
C GLY A 370 -24.68 3.15 -15.51
N GLU A 371 -25.02 1.92 -15.10
CA GLU A 371 -24.52 1.32 -13.85
C GLU A 371 -23.50 0.21 -14.16
N GLU A 372 -22.19 0.51 -14.13
CA GLU A 372 -21.12 -0.52 -14.08
C GLU A 372 -19.92 -0.16 -13.22
#